data_AF-A0A257LFL7-F1
#
_entry.id   AF-A0A257LFL7-F1
#
_cell.length_a   1.000
_cell.length_b   1.000
_cell.length_c   1.000
_cell.angle_alpha   90.00
_cell.angle_beta   90.00
_cell.angle_gamma   90.00
#
_symmetry.space_group_name_H-M   'P 1'
#
loop_
_entity.id
_entity.type
_entity.pdbx_description
1 polymer ?
#
loop_
_entity_poly.entity_id
_entity_poly.type
_entity_poly.pdbx_seq_one_letter_code
_entity_poly.pdbx_strand_id
1 'polypeptide(L)'
;MDAAGDERFVRYVAARFGAFRNVWWSVANEYDFLRTKTDADWDRIGTLLQQCDPHQRLRSIHNGSLIFDQTKPWITHISMQNGAAGEEPGRAEMYRGVWRKPVVYDEVKYEGKTQYRWGILSGEEMVHRFWCGTVAGTYVGHGDYFATVKEDTWTSFGGKLTGQSAPRLAFLRRVLEESPAEGIYPIDK
;
A
#
# COMPACT_ATOMS: atom_id res chain seq x y z
N MET A 1 10.90 -20.12 5.73
CA MET A 1 10.60 -21.03 4.60
C MET A 1 11.80 -20.99 3.68
N ASP A 2 12.27 -22.14 3.22
CA ASP A 2 13.36 -22.25 2.24
C ASP A 2 12.85 -21.97 0.82
N ALA A 3 13.74 -21.97 -0.16
CA ALA A 3 13.41 -21.60 -1.54
C ALA A 3 12.36 -22.54 -2.17
N ALA A 4 12.45 -23.85 -1.90
CA ALA A 4 11.51 -24.84 -2.39
C ALA A 4 10.12 -24.69 -1.74
N GLY A 5 10.08 -24.39 -0.44
CA GLY A 5 8.87 -24.03 0.25
C GLY A 5 8.21 -22.79 -0.34
N ASP A 6 8.98 -21.72 -0.58
CA ASP A 6 8.47 -20.48 -1.16
C ASP A 6 7.82 -20.75 -2.52
N GLU A 7 8.50 -21.51 -3.39
CA GLU A 7 8.00 -21.85 -4.70
C GLU A 7 6.69 -22.65 -4.65
N ARG A 8 6.65 -23.69 -3.79
CA ARG A 8 5.45 -24.50 -3.61
C ARG A 8 4.28 -23.65 -3.12
N PHE A 9 4.53 -22.75 -2.17
CA PHE A 9 3.51 -21.86 -1.61
C PHE A 9 2.99 -20.89 -2.67
N VAL A 10 3.87 -20.20 -3.40
CA VAL A 10 3.50 -19.23 -4.44
C VAL A 10 2.66 -19.89 -5.53
N ARG A 11 3.10 -21.04 -6.05
CA ARG A 11 2.35 -21.79 -7.07
C ARG A 11 0.95 -22.17 -6.57
N TYR A 12 0.85 -22.66 -5.34
CA TYR A 12 -0.42 -23.07 -4.76
C TYR A 12 -1.37 -21.88 -4.57
N VAL A 13 -0.89 -20.77 -4.02
CA VAL A 13 -1.68 -19.55 -3.79
C VAL A 13 -2.14 -18.94 -5.11
N ALA A 14 -1.26 -18.83 -6.10
CA ALA A 14 -1.60 -18.33 -7.44
C ALA A 14 -2.66 -19.21 -8.12
N ALA A 15 -2.51 -20.54 -8.07
CA ALA A 15 -3.49 -21.47 -8.63
C ALA A 15 -4.86 -21.37 -7.92
N ARG A 16 -4.87 -21.16 -6.61
CA ARG A 16 -6.10 -21.10 -5.81
C ARG A 16 -6.86 -19.79 -5.97
N PHE A 17 -6.15 -18.65 -6.00
CA PHE A 17 -6.77 -17.32 -5.94
C PHE A 17 -6.63 -16.50 -7.22
N GLY A 18 -5.80 -16.92 -8.19
CA GLY A 18 -5.56 -16.21 -9.43
C GLY A 18 -6.81 -15.98 -10.29
N ALA A 19 -7.86 -16.80 -10.16
CA ALA A 19 -9.13 -16.63 -10.87
C ALA A 19 -10.04 -15.52 -10.30
N PHE A 20 -9.82 -15.04 -9.06
CA PHE A 20 -10.73 -14.11 -8.39
C PHE A 20 -10.42 -12.67 -8.75
N ARG A 21 -11.18 -12.03 -9.66
CA ARG A 21 -10.84 -10.71 -10.29
C ARG A 21 -10.42 -9.57 -9.36
N ASN A 22 -10.84 -9.64 -8.10
CA ASN A 22 -10.59 -8.64 -7.06
C ASN A 22 -9.31 -8.90 -6.22
N VAL A 23 -8.49 -9.88 -6.62
CA VAL A 23 -7.18 -10.15 -5.98
C VAL A 23 -6.08 -9.33 -6.63
N TRP A 24 -5.32 -8.65 -5.78
CA TRP A 24 -3.98 -8.11 -6.06
C TRP A 24 -2.96 -8.87 -5.20
N TRP A 25 -1.71 -8.89 -5.62
CA TRP A 25 -0.65 -9.53 -4.85
C TRP A 25 0.31 -8.50 -4.26
N SER A 26 0.38 -8.44 -2.93
CA SER A 26 1.51 -7.85 -2.23
C SER A 26 2.48 -8.97 -1.89
N VAL A 27 3.68 -8.96 -2.48
CA VAL A 27 4.69 -10.01 -2.30
C VAL A 27 5.14 -10.12 -0.84
N ALA A 28 5.21 -8.99 -0.15
CA ALA A 28 5.54 -8.91 1.26
C ALA A 28 5.02 -7.60 1.84
N ASN A 29 4.76 -7.64 3.16
CA ASN A 29 4.68 -6.45 4.00
C ASN A 29 6.01 -6.29 4.74
N GLU A 30 6.61 -5.09 4.70
CA GLU A 30 7.89 -4.79 5.37
C GLU A 30 8.99 -5.80 5.01
N TYR A 31 9.19 -6.03 3.70
CA TYR A 31 10.05 -7.11 3.19
C TYR A 31 11.47 -7.10 3.78
N ASP A 32 12.00 -5.91 4.04
CA ASP A 32 13.36 -5.66 4.55
C ASP A 32 13.51 -5.98 6.04
N PHE A 33 12.42 -6.21 6.76
CA PHE A 33 12.47 -6.71 8.14
C PHE A 33 12.65 -8.23 8.20
N LEU A 34 12.39 -8.95 7.10
CA LEU A 34 12.54 -10.40 7.06
C LEU A 34 14.00 -10.82 6.83
N ARG A 35 14.74 -11.01 7.93
CA ARG A 35 16.18 -11.37 7.93
C ARG A 35 16.55 -12.71 7.28
N THR A 36 15.57 -13.50 6.88
CA THR A 36 15.78 -14.83 6.26
C THR A 36 15.71 -14.80 4.73
N LYS A 37 15.50 -13.62 4.13
CA LYS A 37 15.44 -13.43 2.68
C LYS A 37 16.28 -12.23 2.27
N THR A 38 16.82 -12.31 1.07
CA THR A 38 17.55 -11.24 0.40
C THR A 38 16.69 -10.59 -0.68
N ASP A 39 17.11 -9.46 -1.24
CA ASP A 39 16.45 -8.83 -2.38
C ASP A 39 16.36 -9.78 -3.59
N ALA A 40 17.35 -10.64 -3.78
CA ALA A 40 17.34 -11.67 -4.83
C ALA A 40 16.27 -12.74 -4.60
N ASP A 41 16.00 -13.10 -3.33
CA ASP A 41 14.90 -14.02 -3.00
C ASP A 41 13.55 -13.38 -3.29
N TRP A 42 13.37 -12.09 -2.96
CA TRP A 42 12.15 -11.36 -3.24
C TRP A 42 11.91 -11.18 -4.74
N ASP A 43 12.96 -10.87 -5.51
CA ASP A 43 12.89 -10.78 -6.97
C ASP A 43 12.51 -12.13 -7.61
N ARG A 44 13.09 -13.24 -7.12
CA ARG A 44 12.74 -14.60 -7.54
C ARG A 44 11.27 -14.92 -7.23
N ILE A 45 10.79 -14.60 -6.03
CA ILE A 45 9.40 -14.83 -5.61
C ILE A 45 8.43 -14.02 -6.48
N GLY A 46 8.69 -12.72 -6.68
CA GLY A 46 7.85 -11.84 -7.51
C GLY A 46 7.81 -12.28 -8.97
N THR A 47 8.95 -12.69 -9.53
CA THR A 47 9.04 -13.23 -10.89
C THR A 47 8.27 -14.54 -11.04
N LEU A 48 8.40 -15.47 -10.08
CA LEU A 48 7.65 -16.72 -10.09
C LEU A 48 6.14 -16.47 -10.01
N LEU A 49 5.71 -15.54 -9.15
CA LEU A 49 4.31 -15.17 -9.00
C LEU A 49 3.76 -14.58 -10.31
N GLN A 50 4.52 -13.73 -11.00
CA GLN A 50 4.15 -13.24 -12.33
C GLN A 50 3.94 -14.38 -13.35
N GLN A 51 4.82 -15.38 -13.35
CA GLN A 51 4.71 -16.52 -14.27
C GLN A 51 3.52 -17.42 -13.95
N CYS A 52 3.15 -17.53 -12.67
CA CYS A 52 2.08 -18.40 -12.21
C CYS A 52 0.68 -17.77 -12.31
N ASP A 53 0.59 -16.45 -12.50
CA ASP A 53 -0.68 -15.73 -12.62
C ASP A 53 -1.04 -15.46 -14.11
N PRO A 54 -1.90 -16.29 -14.74
CA PRO A 54 -2.25 -16.13 -16.15
C PRO A 54 -3.05 -14.85 -16.44
N HIS A 55 -3.61 -14.19 -15.41
CA HIS A 55 -4.41 -12.99 -15.55
C HIS A 55 -3.61 -11.70 -15.34
N GLN A 56 -2.30 -11.82 -15.03
CA GLN A 56 -1.40 -10.68 -14.82
C GLN A 56 -2.01 -9.62 -13.89
N ARG A 57 -2.47 -10.05 -12.71
CA ARG A 57 -3.05 -9.15 -11.71
C ARG A 57 -2.04 -8.13 -11.24
N LEU A 58 -2.56 -7.08 -10.60
CA LEU A 58 -1.73 -6.09 -9.94
C LEU A 58 -0.85 -6.76 -8.88
N ARG A 59 0.43 -6.42 -8.92
CA ARG A 59 1.50 -6.94 -8.07
C ARG A 59 2.45 -5.83 -7.64
N SER A 60 2.83 -5.85 -6.37
CA SER A 60 3.85 -4.97 -5.80
C SER A 60 4.52 -5.59 -4.57
N ILE A 61 5.38 -4.84 -3.90
CA ILE A 61 6.07 -5.22 -2.66
C ILE A 61 6.19 -4.00 -1.74
N HIS A 62 5.76 -4.17 -0.49
CA HIS A 62 5.69 -3.10 0.50
C HIS A 62 6.97 -3.07 1.37
N ASN A 63 7.59 -1.89 1.48
CA ASN A 63 8.78 -1.66 2.31
C ASN A 63 8.43 -1.35 3.76
N GLY A 64 9.37 -1.63 4.67
CA GLY A 64 9.45 -1.04 6.00
C GLY A 64 10.39 0.16 5.97
N SER A 65 11.69 -0.07 6.04
CA SER A 65 12.72 0.99 6.03
C SER A 65 13.41 1.18 4.68
N LEU A 66 13.66 0.10 3.95
CA LEU A 66 14.40 0.12 2.69
C LEU A 66 13.46 0.01 1.49
N ILE A 67 13.55 0.93 0.54
CA ILE A 67 12.75 0.87 -0.69
C ILE A 67 13.34 -0.22 -1.61
N PHE A 68 12.54 -1.22 -1.97
CA PHE A 68 12.93 -2.25 -2.93
C PHE A 68 13.17 -1.64 -4.32
N ASP A 69 13.91 -2.33 -5.20
CA ASP A 69 14.01 -1.91 -6.59
C ASP A 69 12.63 -1.98 -7.28
N GLN A 70 11.93 -0.85 -7.34
CA GLN A 70 10.60 -0.76 -7.92
C GLN A 70 10.60 -0.81 -9.47
N THR A 71 11.77 -0.86 -10.10
CA THR A 71 11.88 -0.95 -11.57
C THR A 71 11.66 -2.36 -12.09
N LYS A 72 11.62 -3.39 -11.22
CA LYS A 72 11.46 -4.78 -11.64
C LYS A 72 10.24 -4.99 -12.56
N PRO A 73 10.36 -5.80 -13.63
CA PRO A 73 9.28 -5.99 -14.60
C PRO A 73 7.99 -6.59 -14.03
N TRP A 74 8.08 -7.38 -12.96
CA TRP A 74 6.91 -8.00 -12.34
C TRP A 74 6.07 -7.02 -11.49
N ILE A 75 6.62 -5.83 -11.16
CA ILE A 75 5.98 -4.78 -10.36
C ILE A 75 5.10 -3.90 -11.26
N THR A 76 3.81 -3.90 -10.97
CA THR A 76 2.79 -3.15 -11.74
C THR A 76 2.55 -1.73 -11.22
N HIS A 77 2.71 -1.53 -9.92
CA HIS A 77 2.51 -0.26 -9.21
C HIS A 77 3.43 -0.25 -7.99
N ILE A 78 3.65 0.94 -7.42
CA ILE A 78 4.45 1.09 -6.20
C ILE A 78 3.51 0.96 -5.01
N SER A 79 3.83 0.06 -4.10
CA SER A 79 3.20 -0.10 -2.79
C SER A 79 4.26 0.27 -1.76
N MET A 80 4.04 1.33 -0.99
CA MET A 80 5.09 1.81 -0.09
C MET A 80 4.59 2.35 1.25
N GLN A 81 5.39 2.10 2.27
CA GLN A 81 5.32 2.78 3.55
C GLN A 81 6.13 4.06 3.48
N ASN A 82 5.46 5.21 3.51
CA ASN A 82 6.12 6.50 3.62
C ASN A 82 5.23 7.55 4.26
N GLY A 83 5.28 7.61 5.59
CA GLY A 83 4.52 8.60 6.36
C GLY A 83 4.91 10.06 6.07
N ALA A 84 6.10 10.33 5.52
CA ALA A 84 6.55 11.68 5.17
C ALA A 84 6.05 12.14 3.79
N ALA A 85 5.68 11.20 2.90
CA ALA A 85 5.19 11.52 1.57
C ALA A 85 3.78 12.10 1.59
N GLY A 86 2.93 11.64 2.51
CA GLY A 86 1.58 12.17 2.67
C GLY A 86 1.53 13.56 3.32
N GLU A 87 2.65 14.16 3.72
CA GLU A 87 2.60 15.43 4.47
C GLU A 87 2.32 16.66 3.62
N GLU A 88 2.74 16.61 2.37
CA GLU A 88 2.66 17.70 1.41
C GLU A 88 2.46 17.09 0.02
N PRO A 89 1.64 17.70 -0.87
CA PRO A 89 1.43 17.20 -2.22
C PRO A 89 2.73 17.01 -3.03
N GLY A 90 3.66 17.96 -2.92
CA GLY A 90 4.94 17.88 -3.63
C GLY A 90 5.77 16.65 -3.25
N ARG A 91 5.66 16.17 -2.00
CA ARG A 91 6.36 14.96 -1.58
C ARG A 91 5.68 13.70 -2.08
N ALA A 92 4.34 13.70 -2.10
CA ALA A 92 3.56 12.61 -2.65
C ALA A 92 3.79 12.44 -4.17
N GLU A 93 4.09 13.52 -4.88
CA GLU A 93 4.39 13.54 -6.32
C GLU A 93 5.70 12.80 -6.67
N MET A 94 6.77 13.04 -5.90
CA MET A 94 8.15 12.70 -6.25
C MET A 94 8.32 11.29 -6.82
N TYR A 95 7.77 10.29 -6.15
CA TYR A 95 7.95 8.89 -6.52
C TYR A 95 7.22 8.50 -7.82
N ARG A 96 6.12 9.19 -8.14
CA ARG A 96 5.46 8.98 -9.43
C ARG A 96 6.32 9.52 -10.58
N GLY A 97 6.98 10.66 -10.38
CA GLY A 97 7.94 11.22 -11.34
C GLY A 97 9.14 10.30 -11.59
N VAL A 98 9.65 9.66 -10.53
CA VAL A 98 10.80 8.72 -10.60
C VAL A 98 10.46 7.44 -11.35
N TRP A 99 9.42 6.70 -10.94
CA TRP A 99 9.16 5.36 -11.49
C TRP A 99 8.20 5.34 -12.66
N ARG A 100 7.43 6.41 -12.88
CA ARG A 100 6.41 6.49 -13.94
C ARG A 100 5.45 5.30 -13.92
N LYS A 101 5.16 4.81 -12.72
CA LYS A 101 4.15 3.79 -12.40
C LYS A 101 3.13 4.41 -11.42
N PRO A 102 1.89 3.87 -11.32
CA PRO A 102 0.98 4.26 -10.25
C PRO A 102 1.65 4.10 -8.88
N VAL A 103 1.48 5.07 -8.00
CA VAL A 103 2.02 5.04 -6.64
C VAL A 103 0.89 4.97 -5.64
N VAL A 104 0.93 3.92 -4.82
CA VAL A 104 0.05 3.70 -3.68
C VAL A 104 0.91 3.81 -2.43
N TYR A 105 0.73 4.89 -1.68
CA TYR A 105 1.23 5.00 -0.32
C TYR A 105 0.34 4.14 0.58
N ASP A 106 0.54 2.82 0.51
CA ASP A 106 -0.26 1.83 1.24
C ASP A 106 -0.20 2.04 2.75
N GLU A 107 0.88 2.64 3.27
CA GLU A 107 0.96 3.08 4.66
C GLU A 107 1.55 4.49 4.80
N VAL A 108 0.74 5.41 5.32
CA VAL A 108 1.13 6.81 5.62
C VAL A 108 1.01 7.14 7.12
N LYS A 109 1.34 6.16 7.97
CA LYS A 109 0.93 6.11 9.39
C LYS A 109 -0.59 5.80 9.50
N TYR A 110 -1.11 5.75 10.71
CA TYR A 110 -2.51 5.42 11.02
C TYR A 110 -3.17 6.49 11.88
N GLU A 111 -4.48 6.68 11.70
CA GLU A 111 -5.30 7.43 12.64
C GLU A 111 -5.33 6.65 13.95
N GLY A 112 -5.02 7.30 15.08
CA GLY A 112 -4.90 6.53 16.30
C GLY A 112 -4.39 7.24 17.52
N LYS A 113 -4.25 6.44 18.57
CA LYS A 113 -3.64 6.83 19.84
C LYS A 113 -2.81 5.67 20.37
N THR A 114 -1.50 5.74 20.16
CA THR A 114 -0.53 4.76 20.67
C THR A 114 0.78 5.43 21.07
N GLN A 115 1.69 4.66 21.65
CA GLN A 115 3.08 5.07 21.91
C GLN A 115 3.95 5.09 20.64
N TYR A 116 3.52 4.41 19.58
CA TYR A 116 4.31 4.29 18.36
C TYR A 116 4.08 5.47 17.41
N ARG A 117 5.17 6.05 16.89
CA ARG A 117 5.13 7.21 15.97
C ARG A 117 4.27 7.05 14.71
N TRP A 118 3.97 5.81 14.34
CA TRP A 118 3.22 5.45 13.13
C TRP A 118 1.71 5.33 13.38
N GLY A 119 1.22 5.42 14.62
CA GLY A 119 -0.22 5.26 14.94
C GLY A 119 -0.80 6.39 15.78
N ILE A 120 -0.35 7.62 15.52
CA ILE A 120 -0.67 8.80 16.34
C ILE A 120 -1.32 9.94 15.54
N LEU A 121 -1.81 9.66 14.32
CA LEU A 121 -2.47 10.71 13.55
C LEU A 121 -3.86 11.03 14.13
N SER A 122 -4.24 12.30 14.12
CA SER A 122 -5.64 12.68 14.25
C SER A 122 -6.43 12.29 12.99
N GLY A 123 -7.77 12.28 13.09
CA GLY A 123 -8.63 12.05 11.92
C GLY A 123 -8.45 13.12 10.84
N GLU A 124 -8.23 14.37 11.22
CA GLU A 124 -7.90 15.46 10.29
C GLU A 124 -6.56 15.24 9.59
N GLU A 125 -5.53 14.81 10.33
CA GLU A 125 -4.21 14.54 9.74
C GLU A 125 -4.28 13.38 8.74
N MET A 126 -4.99 12.30 9.08
CA MET A 126 -5.22 11.18 8.16
C MET A 126 -5.93 11.64 6.88
N VAL A 127 -6.99 12.44 7.01
CA VAL A 127 -7.71 13.01 5.86
C VAL A 127 -6.80 13.92 5.04
N HIS A 128 -5.97 14.75 5.68
CA HIS A 128 -4.97 15.58 5.01
C HIS A 128 -3.98 14.75 4.20
N ARG A 129 -3.50 13.59 4.71
CA ARG A 129 -2.63 12.69 3.94
C ARG A 129 -3.29 12.21 2.65
N PHE A 130 -4.57 11.83 2.72
CA PHE A 130 -5.35 11.40 1.56
C PHE A 130 -5.52 12.51 0.52
N TRP A 131 -5.81 13.74 0.96
CA TRP A 131 -5.87 14.88 0.05
C TRP A 131 -4.51 15.15 -0.60
N CYS A 132 -3.42 15.15 0.16
CA CYS A 132 -2.08 15.32 -0.39
C CYS A 132 -1.75 14.28 -1.47
N GLY A 133 -2.01 13.00 -1.19
CA GLY A 133 -1.81 11.94 -2.18
C GLY A 133 -2.69 12.13 -3.41
N THR A 134 -3.96 12.43 -3.21
CA THR A 134 -4.95 12.56 -4.29
C THR A 134 -4.61 13.71 -5.24
N VAL A 135 -4.41 14.92 -4.71
CA VAL A 135 -4.08 16.09 -5.55
C VAL A 135 -2.72 15.96 -6.21
N ALA A 136 -1.80 15.23 -5.56
CA ALA A 136 -0.52 14.91 -6.15
C ALA A 136 -0.66 13.94 -7.32
N GLY A 137 -1.74 13.16 -7.45
CA GLY A 137 -1.96 12.13 -8.48
C GLY A 137 -1.50 10.72 -8.05
N THR A 138 -1.60 10.42 -6.77
CA THR A 138 -1.23 9.15 -6.14
C THR A 138 -2.38 8.59 -5.30
N TYR A 139 -2.25 7.37 -4.79
CA TYR A 139 -3.24 6.71 -3.96
C TYR A 139 -2.71 6.53 -2.53
N VAL A 140 -3.61 6.45 -1.55
CA VAL A 140 -3.25 6.38 -0.12
C VAL A 140 -4.07 5.29 0.57
N GLY A 141 -3.41 4.47 1.39
CA GLY A 141 -4.02 3.47 2.26
C GLY A 141 -4.45 4.04 3.61
N HIS A 142 -5.58 3.55 4.13
CA HIS A 142 -6.13 3.96 5.43
C HIS A 142 -5.87 2.87 6.47
N GLY A 143 -5.63 3.26 7.73
CA GLY A 143 -5.69 2.36 8.88
C GLY A 143 -6.01 3.08 10.18
N ASP A 144 -6.63 2.34 11.10
CA ASP A 144 -7.07 2.74 12.44
C ASP A 144 -6.26 1.98 13.50
N TYR A 145 -5.63 2.70 14.42
CA TYR A 145 -4.85 2.14 15.52
C TYR A 145 -5.17 2.83 16.86
N PHE A 146 -6.25 2.43 17.49
CA PHE A 146 -6.66 2.93 18.80
C PHE A 146 -6.36 1.90 19.88
N ALA A 147 -5.15 1.95 20.44
CA ALA A 147 -4.78 1.06 21.54
C ALA A 147 -5.63 1.40 22.79
N THR A 148 -6.73 0.67 23.00
CA THR A 148 -7.55 0.74 24.22
C THR A 148 -7.12 -0.34 25.22
N VAL A 149 -7.87 -0.50 26.31
CA VAL A 149 -7.64 -1.54 27.35
C VAL A 149 -7.72 -2.97 26.76
N LYS A 150 -8.28 -3.12 25.56
CA LYS A 150 -8.22 -4.32 24.72
C LYS A 150 -7.39 -3.98 23.48
N GLU A 151 -6.68 -4.95 22.90
CA GLU A 151 -5.93 -4.82 21.64
C GLU A 151 -6.88 -4.58 20.44
N ASP A 152 -7.66 -3.50 20.47
CA ASP A 152 -8.50 -3.04 19.38
C ASP A 152 -7.63 -2.27 18.38
N THR A 153 -6.90 -3.02 17.57
CA THR A 153 -6.14 -2.46 16.47
C THR A 153 -6.80 -2.95 15.20
N TRP A 154 -7.76 -2.17 14.69
CA TRP A 154 -8.47 -2.50 13.46
C TRP A 154 -7.50 -2.87 12.34
N THR A 155 -6.37 -2.15 12.25
CA THR A 155 -5.27 -2.48 11.32
C THR A 155 -4.75 -3.92 11.43
N SER A 156 -4.73 -4.52 12.62
CA SER A 156 -4.19 -5.88 12.84
C SER A 156 -5.26 -6.97 12.90
N PHE A 157 -6.43 -6.67 13.49
CA PHE A 157 -7.44 -7.67 13.81
C PHE A 157 -8.80 -7.43 13.13
N GLY A 158 -8.95 -6.33 12.40
CA GLY A 158 -10.24 -5.90 11.83
C GLY A 158 -11.24 -5.50 12.91
N GLY A 159 -12.53 -5.62 12.61
CA GLY A 159 -13.61 -5.27 13.54
C GLY A 159 -14.20 -3.88 13.26
N LYS A 160 -14.34 -3.06 14.30
CA LYS A 160 -15.02 -1.77 14.21
C LYS A 160 -14.02 -0.63 13.99
N LEU A 161 -14.27 0.19 12.97
CA LEU A 161 -13.59 1.48 12.82
C LEU A 161 -14.06 2.45 13.91
N THR A 162 -13.13 3.03 14.63
CA THR A 162 -13.40 3.96 15.75
C THR A 162 -12.83 5.36 15.49
N GLY A 163 -12.02 5.50 14.45
CA GLY A 163 -11.55 6.77 13.93
C GLY A 163 -12.65 7.62 13.30
N GLN A 164 -12.26 8.84 12.97
CA GLN A 164 -13.09 9.89 12.43
C GLN A 164 -12.79 10.16 10.94
N SER A 165 -11.67 9.65 10.41
CA SER A 165 -11.27 9.88 9.03
C SER A 165 -12.17 9.11 8.04
N ALA A 166 -12.58 7.88 8.34
CA ALA A 166 -13.32 7.04 7.39
C ALA A 166 -14.58 7.70 6.77
N PRO A 167 -15.49 8.36 7.52
CA PRO A 167 -16.61 9.10 6.92
C PRO A 167 -16.19 10.26 6.01
N ARG A 168 -15.06 10.92 6.32
CA ARG A 168 -14.50 12.02 5.52
C ARG A 168 -13.81 11.51 4.25
N LEU A 169 -13.16 10.34 4.33
CA LEU A 169 -12.63 9.65 3.15
C LEU A 169 -13.75 9.16 2.22
N ALA A 170 -14.90 8.76 2.76
CA ALA A 170 -16.09 8.47 1.95
C ALA A 170 -16.63 9.72 1.23
N PHE A 171 -16.46 10.92 1.80
CA PHE A 171 -16.73 12.16 1.09
C PHE A 171 -15.73 12.42 -0.04
N LEU A 172 -14.42 12.29 0.22
CA LEU A 172 -13.39 12.40 -0.82
C LEU A 172 -13.65 11.43 -1.98
N ARG A 173 -14.00 10.18 -1.68
CA ARG A 173 -14.37 9.18 -2.69
C ARG A 173 -15.51 9.67 -3.59
N ARG A 174 -16.58 10.26 -3.03
CA ARG A 174 -17.69 10.81 -3.82
C ARG A 174 -17.24 11.91 -4.77
N VAL A 175 -16.40 12.84 -4.29
CA VAL A 175 -15.81 13.89 -5.13
C VAL A 175 -15.04 13.30 -6.32
N LEU A 176 -14.27 12.23 -6.08
CA LEU A 176 -13.51 11.55 -7.14
C LEU A 176 -14.41 10.75 -8.10
N GLU A 177 -15.47 10.12 -7.62
CA GLU A 177 -16.45 9.40 -8.45
C GLU A 177 -17.30 10.34 -9.32
N GLU A 178 -17.50 11.58 -8.87
CA GLU A 178 -18.19 12.65 -9.61
C GLU A 178 -17.26 13.45 -10.55
N SER A 179 -15.96 13.14 -10.55
CA SER A 179 -14.96 13.75 -11.44
C SER A 179 -15.04 13.20 -12.88
N PRO A 180 -14.39 13.84 -13.87
CA PRO A 180 -14.38 13.35 -15.25
C PRO A 180 -13.89 11.90 -15.36
N ALA A 181 -14.49 11.13 -16.28
CA ALA A 181 -14.22 9.70 -16.43
C ALA A 181 -12.79 9.40 -16.88
N GLU A 182 -12.16 10.35 -17.58
CA GLU A 182 -10.76 10.35 -17.98
C GLU A 182 -9.77 10.57 -16.82
N GLY A 183 -10.28 10.92 -15.63
CA GLY A 183 -9.50 11.15 -14.42
C GLY A 183 -9.06 12.61 -14.25
N ILE A 184 -8.33 12.84 -13.17
CA ILE A 184 -7.77 14.16 -12.82
C ILE A 184 -6.25 14.12 -12.94
N TYR A 185 -5.68 15.16 -13.54
CA TYR A 185 -4.23 15.36 -13.61
C TYR A 185 -3.79 16.39 -12.56
N PRO A 186 -2.64 16.17 -11.89
CA PRO A 186 -2.01 17.19 -11.04
C PRO A 186 -1.68 18.44 -11.87
N ILE A 187 -1.95 19.62 -11.31
CA ILE A 187 -1.82 20.91 -12.01
C ILE A 187 -0.35 21.31 -12.19
N ASP A 188 0.51 21.04 -11.21
CA ASP A 188 1.92 21.42 -11.25
C ASP A 188 2.79 20.28 -11.82
N LYS A 189 3.33 20.50 -13.02
CA LYS A 189 4.41 19.73 -13.63
C LYS A 189 5.53 20.66 -14.05
#